data_AF-A0A7C3XS44-F1
#
_entry.id   AF-A0A7C3XS44-F1
#
_cell.length_a   1.000
_cell.length_b   1.000
_cell.length_c   1.000
_cell.angle_alpha   90.00
_cell.angle_beta   90.00
_cell.angle_gamma   90.00
#
_symmetry.space_group_name_H-M   'P 1'
#
loop_
_entity.id
_entity.type
_entity.pdbx_description
1 polymer ?
#
loop_
_entity_poly.entity_id
_entity_poly.type
_entity_poly.pdbx_seq_one_letter_code
_entity_poly.pdbx_strand_id
1 'polypeptide(L)'
;MENKNACFDVGGQALIEGVMMRTPLRMALAVRKKNGDIALEVRNTRPLAKRNRFFGLPVIRGIVNLIDSLIVGWQALSYSASVAFEEEEEKLSNFDMGMAILLALGLFVGLFVALPTFLASLVDRFIVSTFLYNLVEGCIRVGIFLLYLAVISSMKDIRRIFEYHGAEHKAIFTFENGEELKPENAEKFTTFHPRCGTNWLIIVMIVSIFVFSLLGRPGIVGRVITRVLVVPLVAGLAYEAIKLLSRYRDNKLVYWLSLPGLWLQRITTRSPDRSQLEVAFSALKGSLGEERNHVAGKS
;
A
#
# COMPACT_ATOMS: atom_id res chain seq x y z
N MET A 1 -0.11 -34.86 -1.63
CA MET A 1 1.31 -34.51 -1.84
C MET A 1 1.38 -33.01 -2.06
N GLU A 2 1.60 -32.23 -1.00
CA GLU A 2 1.78 -30.78 -1.12
C GLU A 2 3.15 -30.47 -1.72
N ASN A 3 3.15 -29.63 -2.75
CA ASN A 3 4.31 -29.28 -3.53
C ASN A 3 5.31 -28.49 -2.66
N LYS A 4 6.46 -29.10 -2.32
CA LYS A 4 7.50 -28.54 -1.44
C LYS A 4 8.26 -27.34 -2.03
N ASN A 5 7.98 -26.95 -3.29
CA ASN A 5 8.66 -25.88 -4.02
C ASN A 5 7.75 -24.70 -4.41
N ALA A 6 6.60 -24.52 -3.78
CA ALA A 6 5.80 -23.33 -4.03
C ALA A 6 6.48 -22.10 -3.40
N CYS A 7 7.16 -21.30 -4.23
CA CYS A 7 7.53 -19.93 -3.86
C CYS A 7 6.25 -19.21 -3.45
N PHE A 8 6.09 -18.94 -2.15
CA PHE A 8 4.93 -18.22 -1.68
C PHE A 8 5.04 -16.77 -2.13
N ASP A 9 3.97 -16.25 -2.72
CA ASP A 9 3.79 -14.80 -2.83
C ASP A 9 3.61 -14.26 -1.42
N VAL A 10 4.69 -13.72 -0.88
CA VAL A 10 4.71 -12.95 0.36
C VAL A 10 4.56 -11.49 0.00
N GLY A 11 3.68 -10.79 0.70
CA GLY A 11 3.65 -9.34 0.72
C GLY A 11 3.56 -8.85 2.16
N GLY A 12 3.91 -7.60 2.40
CA GLY A 12 3.78 -7.00 3.71
C GLY A 12 3.19 -5.61 3.72
N GLN A 13 3.14 -5.06 4.92
CA GLN A 13 2.77 -3.68 5.21
C GLN A 13 3.57 -3.20 6.41
N ALA A 14 4.19 -2.03 6.29
CA ALA A 14 4.82 -1.35 7.42
C ALA A 14 3.77 -0.85 8.42
N LEU A 15 4.08 -0.97 9.70
CA LEU A 15 3.24 -0.57 10.83
C LEU A 15 4.01 0.39 11.75
N ILE A 16 3.34 0.88 12.80
CA ILE A 16 3.99 1.66 13.85
C ILE A 16 4.92 0.72 14.63
N GLU A 17 6.23 1.00 14.62
CA GLU A 17 7.26 0.15 15.21
C GLU A 17 7.20 -1.32 14.76
N GLY A 18 6.69 -1.62 13.55
CA GLY A 18 6.40 -3.00 13.19
C GLY A 18 6.24 -3.27 11.70
N VAL A 19 6.06 -4.54 11.39
CA VAL A 19 5.75 -5.03 10.03
C VAL A 19 4.71 -6.14 10.13
N MET A 20 3.73 -6.10 9.23
CA MET A 20 2.85 -7.23 8.94
C MET A 20 3.32 -7.93 7.67
N MET A 21 3.45 -9.25 7.72
CA MET A 21 3.74 -10.11 6.58
C MET A 21 2.56 -11.05 6.35
N ARG A 22 2.18 -11.25 5.08
CA ARG A 22 1.03 -12.04 4.67
C ARG A 22 1.43 -13.03 3.58
N THR A 23 1.09 -14.29 3.83
CA THR A 23 1.10 -15.38 2.85
C THR A 23 -0.34 -15.78 2.52
N PRO A 24 -0.57 -16.63 1.50
CA PRO A 24 -1.91 -17.14 1.20
C PRO A 24 -2.59 -17.94 2.34
N LEU A 25 -1.82 -18.38 3.35
CA LEU A 25 -2.30 -19.24 4.44
C LEU A 25 -2.26 -18.55 5.81
N ARG A 26 -1.27 -17.70 6.06
CA ARG A 26 -1.04 -17.06 7.36
C ARG A 26 -0.67 -15.59 7.20
N MET A 27 -0.85 -14.87 8.29
CA MET A 27 -0.40 -13.50 8.47
C MET A 27 0.29 -13.42 9.82
N ALA A 28 1.37 -12.68 9.88
CA ALA A 28 2.08 -12.42 11.12
C ALA A 28 2.37 -10.93 11.24
N LEU A 29 2.13 -10.40 12.43
CA LEU A 29 2.42 -9.03 12.81
C LEU A 29 3.54 -9.08 13.83
N ALA A 30 4.67 -8.43 13.54
CA ALA A 30 5.75 -8.24 14.49
C ALA A 30 5.86 -6.76 14.83
N VAL A 31 5.88 -6.43 16.12
CA VAL A 31 5.94 -5.05 16.62
C VAL A 31 6.99 -4.97 17.72
N ARG A 32 7.86 -3.98 17.64
CA ARG A 32 8.85 -3.68 18.66
C ARG A 32 8.18 -2.96 19.83
N LYS A 33 8.30 -3.52 21.03
CA LYS A 33 7.85 -2.91 22.28
C LYS A 33 8.85 -1.88 22.79
N LYS A 34 8.41 -0.98 23.67
CA LYS A 34 9.29 0.01 24.34
C LYS A 34 10.45 -0.64 25.11
N ASN A 35 10.23 -1.83 25.69
CA ASN A 35 11.24 -2.59 26.42
C ASN A 35 12.28 -3.27 25.50
N GLY A 36 12.13 -3.17 24.18
CA GLY A 36 13.01 -3.77 23.19
C GLY A 36 12.58 -5.15 22.69
N ASP A 37 11.59 -5.80 23.32
CA ASP A 37 11.10 -7.12 22.88
C ASP A 37 10.27 -7.01 21.60
N ILE A 38 10.15 -8.13 20.87
CA ILE A 38 9.29 -8.23 19.69
C ILE A 38 8.01 -8.96 20.07
N ALA A 39 6.87 -8.27 20.03
CA ALA A 39 5.57 -8.91 20.08
C ALA A 39 5.26 -9.53 18.71
N LEU A 40 4.98 -10.83 18.69
CA LEU A 40 4.60 -11.55 17.47
C LEU A 40 3.18 -12.08 17.61
N GLU A 41 2.30 -11.66 16.70
CA GLU A 41 0.95 -12.20 16.58
C GLU A 41 0.78 -12.90 15.22
N VAL A 42 0.39 -14.17 15.25
CA VAL A 42 0.15 -14.98 14.03
C VAL A 42 -1.33 -15.32 13.91
N ARG A 43 -1.91 -15.04 12.74
CA ARG A 43 -3.31 -15.32 12.40
C ARG A 43 -3.39 -16.13 11.11
N ASN A 44 -4.35 -17.05 11.04
CA ASN A 44 -4.65 -17.75 9.78
C ASN A 44 -5.41 -16.81 8.83
N THR A 45 -5.05 -16.81 7.55
CA THR A 45 -5.70 -15.96 6.54
C THR A 45 -6.71 -16.76 5.73
N ARG A 46 -7.91 -16.19 5.55
CA ARG A 46 -8.89 -16.64 4.55
C ARG A 46 -9.33 -15.43 3.73
N PRO A 47 -8.81 -15.24 2.50
CA PRO A 47 -9.17 -14.08 1.69
C PRO A 47 -10.67 -13.98 1.43
N LEU A 48 -11.27 -12.80 1.62
CA LEU A 48 -12.70 -12.57 1.38
C LEU A 48 -13.13 -12.93 -0.05
N ALA A 49 -12.29 -12.67 -1.05
CA ALA A 49 -12.57 -12.99 -2.46
C ALA A 49 -12.74 -14.50 -2.74
N LYS A 50 -12.23 -15.38 -1.86
CA LYS A 50 -12.40 -16.84 -1.98
C LYS A 50 -13.65 -17.36 -1.27
N ARG A 51 -14.40 -16.50 -0.56
CA ARG A 51 -15.59 -16.88 0.21
C ARG A 51 -16.85 -17.04 -0.67
N ASN A 52 -16.91 -16.36 -1.82
CA ASN A 52 -18.03 -16.42 -2.75
C ASN A 52 -17.56 -16.28 -4.20
N ARG A 53 -18.14 -17.06 -5.13
CA ARG A 53 -17.87 -17.00 -6.57
C ARG A 53 -18.11 -15.61 -7.17
N PHE A 54 -19.11 -14.87 -6.68
CA PHE A 54 -19.39 -13.49 -7.14
C PHE A 54 -18.24 -12.53 -6.85
N PHE A 55 -17.57 -12.69 -5.69
CA PHE A 55 -16.43 -11.85 -5.31
C PHE A 55 -15.17 -12.14 -6.13
N GLY A 56 -15.16 -13.20 -6.94
CA GLY A 56 -14.09 -13.53 -7.86
C GLY A 56 -14.23 -12.91 -9.26
N LEU A 57 -15.36 -12.26 -9.57
CA LEU A 57 -15.62 -11.66 -10.87
C LEU A 57 -14.63 -10.50 -11.17
N PRO A 58 -14.23 -10.29 -12.43
CA PRO A 58 -13.36 -9.16 -12.80
C PRO A 58 -13.94 -7.82 -12.33
N VAL A 59 -13.08 -6.87 -11.99
CA VAL A 59 -13.42 -5.55 -11.39
C VAL A 59 -13.98 -5.67 -9.97
N ILE A 60 -15.01 -6.49 -9.75
CA ILE A 60 -15.63 -6.72 -8.43
C ILE A 60 -14.60 -7.26 -7.43
N ARG A 61 -13.77 -8.22 -7.85
CA ARG A 61 -12.70 -8.76 -7.01
C ARG A 61 -11.70 -7.70 -6.57
N GLY A 62 -11.47 -6.67 -7.39
CA GLY A 62 -10.59 -5.57 -7.04
C GLY A 62 -11.15 -4.74 -5.90
N ILE A 63 -12.45 -4.45 -5.94
CA ILE A 63 -13.17 -3.77 -4.86
C ILE A 63 -13.13 -4.62 -3.58
N VAL A 64 -13.44 -5.92 -3.69
CA VAL A 64 -13.44 -6.84 -2.54
C VAL A 64 -12.04 -6.94 -1.90
N ASN A 65 -10.98 -7.05 -2.72
CA ASN A 65 -9.62 -7.11 -2.20
C ASN A 65 -9.16 -5.78 -1.60
N LEU A 66 -9.59 -4.64 -2.14
CA LEU A 66 -9.35 -3.34 -1.52
C LEU A 66 -9.99 -3.28 -0.13
N ILE A 67 -11.25 -3.68 0.00
CA ILE A 67 -11.96 -3.72 1.29
C ILE A 67 -11.27 -4.69 2.27
N ASP A 68 -10.91 -5.91 1.82
CA ASP A 68 -10.15 -6.87 2.64
C ASP A 68 -8.85 -6.26 3.15
N SER A 69 -8.10 -5.59 2.27
CA SER A 69 -6.81 -4.96 2.61
C SER A 69 -6.99 -3.78 3.57
N LEU A 70 -8.03 -2.97 3.41
CA LEU A 70 -8.34 -1.86 4.32
C LEU A 70 -8.71 -2.36 5.72
N ILE A 71 -9.56 -3.39 5.82
CA ILE A 71 -9.95 -3.98 7.11
C ILE A 71 -8.73 -4.57 7.82
N VAL A 72 -7.95 -5.38 7.10
CA VAL A 72 -6.73 -6.01 7.62
C VAL A 72 -5.71 -4.95 8.02
N GLY A 73 -5.46 -3.97 7.16
CA GLY A 73 -4.50 -2.90 7.41
C GLY A 73 -4.88 -2.05 8.61
N TRP A 74 -6.18 -1.74 8.77
CA TRP A 74 -6.70 -1.06 9.96
C TRP A 74 -6.45 -1.87 11.23
N GLN A 75 -6.83 -3.15 11.24
CA GLN A 75 -6.61 -4.04 12.39
C GLN A 75 -5.13 -4.14 12.76
N ALA A 76 -4.24 -4.23 11.76
CA ALA A 76 -2.80 -4.31 11.96
C ALA A 76 -2.22 -3.02 12.53
N LEU A 77 -2.65 -1.86 12.02
CA LEU A 77 -2.24 -0.55 12.55
C LEU A 77 -2.72 -0.35 13.99
N SER A 78 -3.99 -0.65 14.28
CA SER A 78 -4.54 -0.56 15.63
C SER A 78 -3.78 -1.46 16.61
N TYR A 79 -3.48 -2.71 16.23
CA TYR A 79 -2.67 -3.61 17.04
C TYR A 79 -1.25 -3.08 17.28
N SER A 80 -0.59 -2.58 16.23
CA SER A 80 0.76 -2.03 16.36
C SER A 80 0.80 -0.81 17.26
N ALA A 81 -0.19 0.07 17.17
CA ALA A 81 -0.31 1.23 18.04
C ALA A 81 -0.49 0.79 19.50
N SER A 82 -1.39 -0.15 19.78
CA SER A 82 -1.62 -0.62 21.16
C SER A 82 -0.39 -1.28 21.79
N VAL A 83 0.42 -1.98 21.00
CA VAL A 83 1.65 -2.63 21.47
C VAL A 83 2.80 -1.63 21.62
N ALA A 84 2.98 -0.73 20.66
CA ALA A 84 4.06 0.25 20.68
C ALA A 84 3.88 1.30 21.79
N PHE A 85 2.62 1.63 22.11
CA PHE A 85 2.25 2.65 23.09
C PHE A 85 1.60 2.06 24.36
N GLU A 86 2.01 0.85 24.79
CA GLU A 86 1.48 0.06 25.94
C GLU A 86 1.28 0.82 27.28
N GLU A 87 1.57 2.13 27.37
CA GLU A 87 1.50 2.97 28.57
C GLU A 87 0.74 4.31 28.39
N GLU A 88 0.24 4.67 27.20
CA GLU A 88 -0.35 6.01 26.90
C GLU A 88 -1.85 6.00 26.54
N GLU A 89 -2.60 4.93 26.81
CA GLU A 89 -4.06 4.94 26.60
C GLU A 89 -4.79 5.80 27.64
N GLU A 90 -4.72 7.12 27.52
CA GLU A 90 -5.96 7.90 27.65
C GLU A 90 -6.85 7.45 26.49
N LYS A 91 -7.83 6.58 26.80
CA LYS A 91 -8.82 6.16 25.80
C LYS A 91 -9.52 7.41 25.27
N LEU A 92 -9.15 7.82 24.05
CA LEU A 92 -9.84 8.89 23.33
C LEU A 92 -11.34 8.63 23.39
N SER A 93 -12.11 9.66 23.72
CA SER A 93 -13.56 9.54 23.73
C SER A 93 -14.05 9.13 22.34
N ASN A 94 -15.17 8.40 22.27
CA ASN A 94 -15.83 8.13 20.99
C ASN A 94 -16.10 9.42 20.20
N PHE A 95 -16.30 10.54 20.90
CA PHE A 95 -16.43 11.86 20.30
C PHE A 95 -15.12 12.34 19.66
N ASP A 96 -13.99 12.25 20.36
CA ASP A 96 -12.68 12.69 19.86
C ASP A 96 -12.26 11.87 18.64
N MET A 97 -12.50 10.56 18.68
CA MET A 97 -12.25 9.67 17.55
C MET A 97 -13.16 10.00 16.35
N GLY A 98 -14.45 10.29 16.60
CA GLY A 98 -15.37 10.76 15.57
C GLY A 98 -14.92 12.08 14.93
N MET A 99 -14.46 13.03 15.74
CA MET A 99 -13.94 14.32 15.29
C MET A 99 -12.65 14.16 14.47
N ALA A 100 -11.73 13.33 14.92
CA ALA A 100 -10.49 13.04 14.21
C ALA A 100 -10.75 12.40 12.84
N ILE A 101 -11.68 11.43 12.77
CA ILE A 101 -12.10 10.82 11.51
C ILE A 101 -12.73 11.86 10.58
N LEU A 102 -13.62 12.72 11.10
CA LEU A 102 -14.26 13.76 10.31
C LEU A 102 -13.23 14.77 9.76
N LEU A 103 -12.28 15.19 10.58
CA LEU A 103 -11.18 16.07 10.17
C LEU A 103 -10.31 15.42 9.09
N ALA A 104 -9.94 14.15 9.28
CA ALA A 104 -9.13 13.40 8.32
C ALA A 104 -9.86 13.25 6.97
N LEU A 105 -11.15 12.92 6.98
CA LEU A 105 -11.98 12.85 5.77
C LEU A 105 -12.14 14.22 5.11
N GLY A 106 -12.38 15.28 5.90
CA GLY A 106 -12.47 16.65 5.42
C GLY A 106 -11.18 17.11 4.75
N LEU A 107 -10.03 16.84 5.37
CA LEU A 107 -8.71 17.12 4.80
C LEU A 107 -8.46 16.31 3.53
N PHE A 108 -8.84 15.02 3.51
CA PHE A 108 -8.70 14.18 2.33
C PHE A 108 -9.53 14.71 1.15
N VAL A 109 -10.81 15.02 1.36
CA VAL A 109 -11.68 15.57 0.32
C VAL A 109 -11.18 16.94 -0.12
N GLY A 110 -10.80 17.80 0.83
CA GLY A 110 -10.24 19.12 0.56
C GLY A 110 -8.98 19.05 -0.30
N LEU A 111 -7.99 18.25 0.11
CA LEU A 111 -6.66 18.20 -0.50
C LEU A 111 -6.63 17.39 -1.81
N PHE A 112 -7.33 16.26 -1.88
CA PHE A 112 -7.21 15.33 -3.02
C PHE A 112 -8.38 15.38 -4.01
N VAL A 113 -9.49 16.02 -3.65
CA VAL A 113 -10.66 16.15 -4.54
C VAL A 113 -10.93 17.61 -4.87
N ALA A 114 -11.19 18.46 -3.87
CA ALA A 114 -11.59 19.83 -4.08
C ALA A 114 -10.45 20.71 -4.62
N LEU A 115 -9.26 20.67 -4.01
CA LEU A 115 -8.12 21.49 -4.40
C LEU A 115 -7.66 21.25 -5.85
N PRO A 116 -7.45 20.01 -6.34
CA PRO A 116 -7.09 19.79 -7.73
C PRO A 116 -8.17 20.31 -8.70
N THR A 117 -9.45 20.15 -8.33
CA THR A 117 -10.58 20.64 -9.12
C THR A 117 -10.57 22.17 -9.23
N PHE A 118 -10.34 22.84 -8.11
CA PHE A 118 -10.26 24.28 -8.04
C PHE A 118 -9.07 24.81 -8.84
N LEU A 119 -7.87 24.26 -8.66
CA LEU A 119 -6.68 24.67 -9.40
C LEU A 119 -6.85 24.45 -10.92
N ALA A 120 -7.44 23.32 -11.32
CA ALA A 120 -7.76 23.06 -12.73
C ALA A 120 -8.78 24.06 -13.28
N SER A 121 -9.71 24.57 -12.47
CA SER A 121 -10.66 25.60 -12.93
C SER A 121 -10.02 26.96 -13.21
N LEU A 122 -8.84 27.27 -12.64
CA LEU A 122 -8.15 28.54 -12.89
C LEU A 122 -7.60 28.64 -14.31
N VAL A 123 -7.21 27.49 -14.88
CA VAL A 123 -6.71 27.39 -16.26
C VAL A 123 -7.81 27.08 -17.26
N ASP A 124 -9.05 27.01 -16.80
CA ASP A 124 -10.16 26.54 -17.60
C ASP A 124 -10.40 27.36 -18.87
N ARG A 125 -10.42 28.68 -18.71
CA ARG A 125 -10.66 29.64 -19.80
C ARG A 125 -9.68 29.52 -20.97
N PHE A 126 -8.56 28.80 -20.79
CA PHE A 126 -7.54 28.59 -21.80
C PHE A 126 -7.66 27.23 -22.51
N ILE A 127 -8.55 26.34 -22.07
CA ILE A 127 -8.63 24.95 -22.55
C ILE A 127 -10.03 24.67 -23.12
N VAL A 128 -10.14 24.67 -24.44
CA VAL A 128 -11.39 24.34 -25.14
C VAL A 128 -11.70 22.83 -25.07
N SER A 129 -10.67 21.98 -25.15
CA SER A 129 -10.84 20.52 -25.18
C SER A 129 -11.12 19.96 -23.78
N THR A 130 -12.27 19.29 -23.62
CA THR A 130 -12.62 18.58 -22.38
C THR A 130 -11.60 17.51 -22.00
N PHE A 131 -11.05 16.80 -22.99
CA PHE A 131 -10.02 15.79 -22.75
C PHE A 131 -8.75 16.42 -22.17
N LEU A 132 -8.27 17.51 -22.77
CA LEU A 132 -7.07 18.21 -22.31
C LEU A 132 -7.28 18.79 -20.89
N TYR A 133 -8.48 19.31 -20.61
CA TYR A 133 -8.83 19.81 -19.29
C TYR A 133 -8.73 18.71 -18.22
N ASN A 134 -9.32 17.54 -18.48
CA ASN A 134 -9.28 16.41 -17.56
C ASN A 134 -7.87 15.83 -17.39
N LEU A 135 -7.05 15.87 -18.44
CA LEU A 135 -5.64 15.49 -18.37
C LEU A 135 -4.84 16.45 -17.47
N VAL A 136 -4.99 17.76 -17.66
CA VAL A 136 -4.34 18.79 -16.83
C VAL A 136 -4.76 18.64 -15.37
N GLU A 137 -6.05 18.44 -15.11
CA GLU A 137 -6.53 18.20 -13.76
C GLU A 137 -5.94 16.93 -13.14
N GLY A 138 -5.81 15.86 -13.92
CA GLY A 138 -5.12 14.65 -13.54
C GLY A 138 -3.66 14.90 -13.13
N CYS A 139 -2.92 15.65 -13.93
CA CYS A 139 -1.54 16.04 -13.65
C CYS A 139 -1.41 16.88 -12.37
N ILE A 140 -2.31 17.86 -12.18
CA ILE A 140 -2.37 18.67 -10.95
C ILE A 140 -2.59 17.77 -9.73
N ARG A 141 -3.51 16.81 -9.80
CA ARG A 141 -3.78 15.87 -8.71
C ARG A 141 -2.55 15.02 -8.37
N VAL A 142 -1.86 14.50 -9.39
CA VAL A 142 -0.61 13.75 -9.18
C VAL A 142 0.45 14.64 -8.53
N GLY A 143 0.61 15.87 -9.00
CA GLY A 143 1.54 16.85 -8.41
C GLY A 143 1.25 17.13 -6.93
N ILE A 144 -0.01 17.39 -6.58
CA ILE A 144 -0.43 17.59 -5.18
C ILE A 144 -0.12 16.36 -4.32
N PHE A 145 -0.39 15.17 -4.83
CA PHE A 145 -0.12 13.93 -4.10
C PHE A 145 1.37 13.69 -3.86
N LEU A 146 2.21 13.90 -4.88
CA LEU A 146 3.66 13.78 -4.73
C LEU A 146 4.21 14.83 -3.76
N LEU A 147 3.71 16.06 -3.83
CA LEU A 147 4.07 17.12 -2.88
C LEU A 147 3.67 16.74 -1.45
N TYR A 148 2.44 16.27 -1.26
CA TYR A 148 1.97 15.80 0.04
C TYR A 148 2.87 14.70 0.60
N LEU A 149 3.19 13.67 -0.20
CA LEU A 149 4.09 12.60 0.22
C LEU A 149 5.48 13.12 0.58
N ALA A 150 6.03 14.04 -0.21
CA ALA A 150 7.32 14.65 0.07
C ALA A 150 7.31 15.38 1.42
N VAL A 151 6.26 16.16 1.72
CA VAL A 151 6.10 16.91 2.97
C VAL A 151 5.95 15.98 4.17
N ILE A 152 5.08 14.97 4.11
CA ILE A 152 4.90 14.07 5.26
C ILE A 152 6.11 13.16 5.48
N SER A 153 6.88 12.87 4.42
CA SER A 153 8.08 12.00 4.52
C SER A 153 9.20 12.58 5.39
N SER A 154 9.16 13.88 5.70
CA SER A 154 10.10 14.52 6.63
C SER A 154 9.67 14.45 8.10
N MET A 155 8.43 14.04 8.39
CA MET A 155 7.96 13.83 9.77
C MET A 155 8.65 12.61 10.37
N LYS A 156 9.11 12.70 11.63
CA LYS A 156 9.88 11.63 12.28
C LYS A 156 9.14 10.29 12.30
N ASP A 157 7.86 10.31 12.66
CA ASP A 157 7.04 9.09 12.78
C ASP A 157 6.80 8.45 11.41
N ILE A 158 6.54 9.25 10.38
CA ILE A 158 6.35 8.76 9.00
C ILE A 158 7.65 8.22 8.43
N ARG A 159 8.77 8.91 8.68
CA ARG A 159 10.10 8.43 8.29
C ARG A 159 10.38 7.06 8.93
N ARG A 160 10.07 6.90 10.22
CA ARG A 160 10.23 5.64 10.94
C ARG A 160 9.40 4.51 10.31
N ILE A 161 8.15 4.78 9.93
CA ILE A 161 7.31 3.82 9.17
C ILE A 161 7.94 3.48 7.81
N PHE A 162 8.50 4.45 7.09
CA PHE A 162 9.19 4.21 5.81
C PHE A 162 10.51 3.42 5.95
N GLU A 163 11.17 3.49 7.10
CA GLU A 163 12.30 2.62 7.43
C GLU A 163 11.81 1.17 7.64
N TYR A 164 10.73 0.94 8.39
CA TYR A 164 10.11 -0.39 8.50
C TYR A 164 9.61 -0.93 7.15
N HIS A 165 9.15 -0.06 6.24
CA HIS A 165 8.83 -0.43 4.86
C HIS A 165 10.07 -0.89 4.08
N GLY A 166 11.20 -0.20 4.26
CA GLY A 166 12.48 -0.66 3.73
C GLY A 166 12.91 -2.01 4.33
N ALA A 167 12.66 -2.25 5.62
CA ALA A 167 12.93 -3.51 6.28
C ALA A 167 12.09 -4.66 5.72
N GLU A 168 10.79 -4.42 5.48
CA GLU A 168 9.88 -5.37 4.83
C GLU A 168 10.41 -5.80 3.46
N HIS A 169 10.74 -4.84 2.60
CA HIS A 169 11.27 -5.12 1.27
C HIS A 169 12.59 -5.91 1.30
N LYS A 170 13.53 -5.52 2.17
CA LYS A 170 14.81 -6.23 2.30
C LYS A 170 14.62 -7.65 2.85
N ALA A 171 13.70 -7.85 3.79
CA ALA A 171 13.38 -9.18 4.32
C ALA A 171 12.79 -10.09 3.24
N ILE A 172 11.87 -9.57 2.41
CA ILE A 172 11.30 -10.30 1.28
C ILE A 172 12.38 -10.63 0.25
N PHE A 173 13.23 -9.69 -0.14
CA PHE A 173 14.33 -9.97 -1.07
C PHE A 173 15.28 -11.05 -0.55
N THR A 174 15.62 -11.02 0.74
CA THR A 174 16.47 -12.03 1.37
C THR A 174 15.85 -13.42 1.24
N PHE A 175 14.54 -13.52 1.51
CA PHE A 175 13.78 -14.76 1.34
C PHE A 175 13.68 -15.21 -0.12
N GLU A 176 13.37 -14.31 -1.05
CA GLU A 176 13.25 -14.62 -2.48
C GLU A 176 14.57 -15.12 -3.09
N ASN A 177 15.71 -14.66 -2.58
CA ASN A 177 17.03 -15.10 -3.01
C ASN A 177 17.51 -16.36 -2.28
N GLY A 178 16.70 -16.94 -1.39
CA GLY A 178 17.02 -18.17 -0.67
C GLY A 178 18.12 -18.00 0.38
N GLU A 179 18.36 -16.76 0.84
CA GLU A 179 19.38 -16.47 1.84
C GLU A 179 18.83 -16.63 3.26
N GLU A 180 19.75 -16.86 4.20
CA GLU A 180 19.38 -16.96 5.60
C GLU A 180 18.83 -15.61 6.10
N LEU A 181 17.69 -15.65 6.80
CA LEU A 181 16.98 -14.48 7.33
C LEU A 181 17.72 -13.84 8.52
N LYS A 182 18.84 -13.20 8.20
CA LYS A 182 19.77 -12.49 9.08
C LYS A 182 19.99 -11.05 8.58
N PRO A 183 20.12 -10.05 9.49
CA PRO A 183 20.31 -8.65 9.09
C PRO A 183 21.48 -8.43 8.13
N GLU A 184 22.59 -9.14 8.31
CA GLU A 184 23.79 -9.03 7.49
C GLU A 184 23.52 -9.37 6.01
N ASN A 185 22.68 -10.38 5.77
CA ASN A 185 22.32 -10.79 4.41
C ASN A 185 21.33 -9.81 3.77
N ALA A 186 20.47 -9.16 4.57
CA ALA A 186 19.51 -8.17 4.08
C ALA A 186 20.16 -6.84 3.66
N GLU A 187 21.28 -6.46 4.27
CA GLU A 187 21.91 -5.15 4.07
C GLU A 187 22.21 -4.85 2.59
N LYS A 188 22.62 -5.85 1.80
CA LYS A 188 22.96 -5.70 0.37
C LYS A 188 21.77 -5.48 -0.56
N PHE A 189 20.55 -5.82 -0.12
CA PHE A 189 19.37 -5.66 -0.97
C PHE A 189 18.87 -4.22 -0.96
N THR A 190 18.26 -3.80 -2.07
CA THR A 190 17.64 -2.48 -2.20
C THR A 190 16.33 -2.40 -1.40
N THR A 191 15.92 -1.20 -1.05
CA THR A 191 14.58 -0.95 -0.49
C THR A 191 13.51 -0.79 -1.58
N PHE A 192 13.85 -0.95 -2.87
CA PHE A 192 12.91 -0.78 -3.97
C PHE A 192 12.42 -2.13 -4.50
N HIS A 193 11.18 -2.49 -4.18
CA HIS A 193 10.60 -3.77 -4.55
C HIS A 193 9.55 -3.60 -5.67
N PRO A 194 9.64 -4.36 -6.78
CA PRO A 194 8.69 -4.22 -7.91
C PRO A 194 7.25 -4.64 -7.56
N ARG A 195 7.09 -5.47 -6.51
CA ARG A 195 5.78 -5.97 -6.04
C ARG A 195 5.16 -5.13 -4.90
N CYS A 196 5.76 -3.99 -4.58
CA CYS A 196 5.28 -3.10 -3.53
C CYS A 196 3.91 -2.48 -3.88
N GLY A 197 3.05 -2.33 -2.87
CA GLY A 197 1.75 -1.64 -2.98
C GLY A 197 1.88 -0.17 -3.42
N THR A 198 3.04 0.47 -3.28
CA THR A 198 3.28 1.81 -3.84
C THR A 198 3.15 1.84 -5.37
N ASN A 199 3.43 0.72 -6.05
CA ASN A 199 3.17 0.59 -7.49
C ASN A 199 1.66 0.54 -7.80
N TRP A 200 0.83 0.02 -6.89
CA TRP A 200 -0.63 0.06 -6.99
C TRP A 200 -1.15 1.50 -7.00
N LEU A 201 -0.59 2.38 -6.18
CA LEU A 201 -1.01 3.80 -6.13
C LEU A 201 -0.84 4.51 -7.47
N ILE A 202 0.31 4.33 -8.14
CA ILE A 202 0.54 4.91 -9.47
C ILE A 202 -0.46 4.37 -10.49
N ILE A 203 -0.72 3.07 -10.48
CA ILE A 203 -1.66 2.46 -11.42
C ILE A 203 -3.08 2.99 -11.19
N VAL A 204 -3.51 3.13 -9.92
CA VAL A 204 -4.78 3.76 -9.57
C VAL A 204 -4.84 5.20 -10.10
N MET A 205 -3.76 5.97 -9.98
CA MET A 205 -3.72 7.34 -10.50
C MET A 205 -3.83 7.39 -12.02
N ILE A 206 -3.07 6.55 -12.74
CA ILE A 206 -3.13 6.47 -14.20
C ILE A 206 -4.53 6.08 -14.66
N VAL A 207 -5.10 5.00 -14.08
CA VAL A 207 -6.47 4.55 -14.37
C VAL A 207 -7.48 5.64 -14.04
N SER A 208 -7.30 6.38 -12.94
CA SER A 208 -8.15 7.52 -12.57
C SER A 208 -8.14 8.59 -13.66
N ILE A 209 -6.98 8.97 -14.18
CA ILE A 209 -6.85 9.99 -15.23
C ILE A 209 -7.63 9.56 -16.47
N PHE A 210 -7.44 8.31 -16.92
CA PHE A 210 -8.16 7.76 -18.07
C PHE A 210 -9.67 7.71 -17.84
N VAL A 211 -10.13 7.12 -16.73
CA VAL A 211 -11.57 6.99 -16.43
C VAL A 211 -12.24 8.36 -16.31
N PHE A 212 -11.63 9.30 -15.58
CA PHE A 212 -12.20 10.63 -15.39
C PHE A 212 -12.16 11.47 -16.68
N SER A 213 -11.22 11.23 -17.60
CA SER A 213 -11.22 11.90 -18.90
C SER A 213 -12.48 11.64 -19.73
N LEU A 214 -13.16 10.50 -19.49
CA LEU A 214 -14.38 10.08 -20.19
C LEU A 214 -15.67 10.61 -19.55
N LEU A 215 -15.62 11.18 -18.33
CA LEU A 215 -16.81 11.66 -17.60
C LEU A 215 -17.25 13.08 -17.98
N GLY A 216 -16.60 13.69 -18.97
CA GLY A 216 -16.89 15.05 -19.39
C GLY A 216 -16.48 16.10 -18.36
N ARG A 217 -17.20 17.22 -18.33
CA ARG A 217 -16.84 18.41 -17.54
C ARG A 217 -18.07 19.06 -16.89
N PRO A 218 -18.74 18.38 -15.94
CA PRO A 218 -19.82 19.00 -15.18
C PRO A 218 -19.30 20.17 -14.33
N GLY A 219 -20.23 20.98 -13.82
CA GLY A 219 -19.94 22.00 -12.81
C GLY A 219 -19.25 21.42 -11.58
N ILE A 220 -18.63 22.27 -10.77
CA ILE A 220 -17.71 21.86 -9.69
C ILE A 220 -18.34 20.80 -8.76
N VAL A 221 -19.57 21.03 -8.28
CA VAL A 221 -20.28 20.11 -7.38
C VAL A 221 -20.55 18.76 -8.06
N GLY A 222 -21.08 18.77 -9.29
CA GLY A 222 -21.33 17.55 -10.05
C GLY A 222 -20.04 16.76 -10.31
N ARG A 223 -18.91 17.47 -10.45
CA ARG A 223 -17.60 16.85 -10.63
C ARG A 223 -17.08 16.17 -9.35
N VAL A 224 -17.27 16.79 -8.20
CA VAL A 224 -16.94 16.16 -6.91
C VAL A 224 -17.76 14.89 -6.71
N ILE A 225 -19.08 14.96 -6.91
CA ILE A 225 -19.99 13.82 -6.74
C ILE A 225 -19.61 12.66 -7.68
N THR A 226 -19.47 12.94 -8.98
CA THR A 226 -19.13 11.90 -9.97
C THR A 226 -17.81 11.22 -9.67
N ARG A 227 -16.80 11.94 -9.17
CA ARG A 227 -15.51 11.36 -8.79
C ARG A 227 -15.61 10.41 -7.62
N VAL A 228 -16.33 10.80 -6.58
CA VAL A 228 -16.53 9.96 -5.39
C VAL A 228 -17.27 8.67 -5.79
N LEU A 229 -18.32 8.78 -6.60
CA LEU A 229 -19.10 7.61 -7.04
C LEU A 229 -18.30 6.65 -7.94
N VAL A 230 -17.31 7.14 -8.68
CA VAL A 230 -16.54 6.34 -9.64
C VAL A 230 -15.29 5.71 -8.99
N VAL A 231 -14.95 6.04 -7.74
CA VAL A 231 -13.82 5.43 -6.99
C VAL A 231 -13.87 3.89 -6.99
N PRO A 232 -15.00 3.22 -6.71
CA PRO A 232 -15.03 1.75 -6.72
C PRO A 232 -14.70 1.15 -8.09
N LEU A 233 -15.18 1.77 -9.18
CA LEU A 233 -14.87 1.34 -10.54
C LEU A 233 -13.37 1.49 -10.83
N VAL A 234 -12.78 2.64 -10.47
CA VAL A 234 -11.34 2.89 -10.61
C VAL A 234 -10.53 1.85 -9.84
N ALA A 235 -10.89 1.56 -8.59
CA ALA A 235 -10.21 0.56 -7.77
C ALA A 235 -10.28 -0.84 -8.41
N GLY A 236 -11.45 -1.23 -8.92
CA GLY A 236 -11.64 -2.49 -9.63
C GLY A 236 -10.79 -2.58 -10.89
N LEU A 237 -10.80 -1.56 -11.74
CA LEU A 237 -9.99 -1.50 -12.96
C LEU A 237 -8.49 -1.48 -12.68
N ALA A 238 -8.05 -0.73 -11.67
CA ALA A 238 -6.65 -0.69 -11.25
C ALA A 238 -6.15 -2.05 -10.78
N TYR A 239 -6.98 -2.79 -10.02
CA TYR A 239 -6.65 -4.15 -9.63
C TYR A 239 -6.48 -5.09 -10.83
N GLU A 240 -7.36 -5.00 -11.83
CA GLU A 240 -7.24 -5.79 -13.06
C GLU A 240 -5.97 -5.43 -13.85
N ALA A 241 -5.67 -4.14 -13.96
CA ALA A 241 -4.46 -3.66 -14.61
C ALA A 241 -3.20 -4.21 -13.91
N ILE A 242 -3.17 -4.23 -12.57
CA ILE A 242 -2.06 -4.80 -11.80
C ILE A 242 -1.92 -6.28 -12.04
N LYS A 243 -3.02 -7.02 -11.99
CA LYS A 243 -2.99 -8.46 -12.24
C LYS A 243 -2.48 -8.78 -13.64
N LEU A 244 -2.85 -7.97 -14.63
CA LEU A 244 -2.37 -8.09 -16.00
C LEU A 244 -0.86 -7.80 -16.08
N LEU A 245 -0.40 -6.69 -15.48
CA LEU A 245 1.02 -6.32 -15.46
C LEU A 245 1.86 -7.39 -14.76
N SER A 246 1.41 -7.91 -13.62
CA SER A 246 2.09 -8.99 -12.90
C SER A 246 2.22 -10.28 -13.71
N ARG A 247 1.25 -10.57 -14.59
CA ARG A 247 1.31 -11.74 -15.49
C ARG A 247 2.38 -11.63 -16.57
N TYR A 248 2.72 -10.41 -16.98
CA TYR A 248 3.68 -10.14 -18.05
C TYR A 248 4.95 -9.44 -17.52
N ARG A 249 5.34 -9.74 -16.28
CA ARG A 249 6.45 -9.08 -15.57
C ARG A 249 7.79 -9.12 -16.30
N ASP A 250 8.04 -10.17 -17.07
CA ASP A 250 9.31 -10.37 -17.79
C ASP A 250 9.38 -9.54 -19.09
N ASN A 251 8.28 -8.88 -19.48
CA ASN A 251 8.25 -8.01 -20.64
C ASN A 251 8.87 -6.64 -20.30
N LYS A 252 9.83 -6.21 -21.13
CA LYS A 252 10.49 -4.89 -21.00
C LYS A 252 9.49 -3.74 -20.92
N LEU A 253 8.38 -3.78 -21.67
CA LEU A 253 7.36 -2.74 -21.64
C LEU A 253 6.68 -2.64 -20.27
N VAL A 254 6.36 -3.79 -19.66
CA VAL A 254 5.73 -3.86 -18.33
C VAL A 254 6.69 -3.35 -17.26
N TYR A 255 7.98 -3.69 -17.38
CA TYR A 255 9.01 -3.12 -16.51
C TYR A 255 9.05 -1.59 -16.60
N TRP A 256 9.06 -1.02 -17.81
CA TRP A 256 9.02 0.44 -18.02
C TRP A 256 7.78 1.09 -17.38
N LEU A 257 6.61 0.46 -17.49
CA LEU A 257 5.38 0.93 -16.86
C LEU A 257 5.42 0.88 -15.32
N SER A 258 6.26 0.02 -14.73
CA SER A 258 6.44 -0.07 -13.27
C SER A 258 7.45 0.93 -12.70
N LEU A 259 8.28 1.55 -13.54
CA LEU A 259 9.32 2.49 -13.11
C LEU A 259 8.80 3.68 -12.29
N PRO A 260 7.66 4.32 -12.63
CA PRO A 260 7.16 5.43 -11.82
C PRO A 260 6.80 4.98 -10.40
N GLY A 261 6.34 3.73 -10.23
CA GLY A 261 6.12 3.12 -8.93
C GLY A 261 7.41 2.93 -8.14
N LEU A 262 8.51 2.53 -8.80
CA LEU A 262 9.83 2.44 -8.17
C LEU A 262 10.39 3.83 -7.79
N TRP A 263 10.14 4.87 -8.59
CA TRP A 263 10.51 6.24 -8.23
C TRP A 263 9.78 6.73 -6.98
N LEU A 264 8.50 6.38 -6.84
CA LEU A 264 7.72 6.73 -5.65
C LEU A 264 8.27 6.06 -4.38
N GLN A 265 8.90 4.89 -4.50
CA GLN A 265 9.57 4.23 -3.39
C GLN A 265 10.82 4.98 -2.90
N ARG A 266 11.40 5.89 -3.70
CA ARG A 266 12.46 6.79 -3.21
C ARG A 266 11.98 7.75 -2.13
N ILE A 267 10.67 8.03 -2.09
CA ILE A 267 10.04 8.87 -1.08
C ILE A 267 9.48 8.00 0.06
N THR A 268 8.85 6.87 -0.31
CA THR A 268 8.05 6.03 0.62
C THR A 268 8.80 4.87 1.25
N THR A 269 10.11 4.74 1.00
CA THR A 269 11.00 3.77 1.67
C THR A 269 12.27 4.47 2.14
N ARG A 270 12.86 3.97 3.23
CA ARG A 270 14.13 4.44 3.78
C ARG A 270 14.97 3.24 4.21
N SER A 271 16.28 3.43 4.30
CA SER A 271 17.18 2.38 4.79
C SER A 271 16.85 2.06 6.25
N PRO A 272 16.53 0.80 6.58
CA PRO A 272 16.26 0.39 7.94
C PRO A 272 17.54 0.21 8.76
N ASP A 273 17.40 0.25 10.08
CA ASP A 273 18.40 -0.25 11.02
C ASP A 273 18.28 -1.78 11.22
N ARG A 274 19.27 -2.40 11.89
CA ARG A 274 19.28 -3.85 12.14
C ARG A 274 18.11 -4.31 13.02
N SER A 275 17.70 -3.48 13.98
CA SER A 275 16.58 -3.80 14.87
C SER A 275 15.24 -3.86 14.11
N GLN A 276 15.08 -3.04 13.07
CA GLN A 276 13.91 -3.09 12.19
C GLN A 276 13.93 -4.32 11.28
N LEU A 277 15.11 -4.73 10.80
CA LEU A 277 15.27 -5.97 10.02
C LEU A 277 14.90 -7.21 10.85
N GLU A 278 15.30 -7.27 12.13
CA GLU A 278 14.90 -8.36 13.03
C GLU A 278 13.38 -8.47 13.19
N VAL A 279 12.67 -7.34 13.29
CA VAL A 279 11.20 -7.31 13.36
C VAL A 279 10.62 -7.84 12.05
N ALA A 280 11.10 -7.36 10.90
CA ALA A 280 10.64 -7.82 9.60
C ALA A 280 10.87 -9.33 9.39
N PHE A 281 12.01 -9.86 9.83
CA PHE A 281 12.29 -11.30 9.78
C PHE A 281 11.42 -12.11 10.74
N SER A 282 11.11 -11.57 11.92
CA SER A 282 10.21 -12.22 12.88
C SER A 282 8.79 -12.34 12.30
N ALA A 283 8.28 -11.28 11.70
CA ALA A 283 7.01 -11.32 10.97
C ALA A 283 7.08 -12.31 9.80
N LEU A 284 8.15 -12.30 9.02
CA LEU A 284 8.29 -13.18 7.86
C LEU A 284 8.28 -14.65 8.27
N LYS A 285 9.10 -15.04 9.26
CA LYS A 285 9.14 -16.41 9.83
C LYS A 285 7.78 -16.83 10.37
N GLY A 286 7.10 -15.96 11.13
CA GLY A 286 5.76 -16.22 11.64
C GLY A 286 4.74 -16.47 10.53
N SER A 287 4.83 -15.73 9.42
CA SER A 287 3.93 -15.86 8.27
C SER A 287 4.18 -17.12 7.43
N LEU A 288 5.40 -17.66 7.45
CA LEU A 288 5.80 -18.90 6.77
C LEU A 288 5.49 -20.16 7.61
N GLY A 289 5.59 -20.06 8.94
CA GLY A 289 5.42 -21.19 9.86
C GLY A 289 6.67 -22.08 9.98
N GLU A 290 6.74 -22.87 11.05
CA GLU A 290 7.92 -23.68 11.43
C GLU A 290 8.38 -24.69 10.37
N GLU A 291 7.48 -25.17 9.50
CA GLU A 291 7.81 -26.21 8.51
C GLU A 291 8.71 -25.74 7.34
N ARG A 292 8.98 -24.43 7.19
CA ARG A 292 9.53 -23.88 5.94
C ARG A 292 10.56 -22.77 6.11
N ASN A 293 11.28 -22.77 7.24
CA ASN A 293 12.38 -21.82 7.48
C ASN A 293 13.50 -21.91 6.42
N HIS A 294 13.55 -22.97 5.60
CA HIS A 294 14.51 -23.16 4.52
C HIS A 294 13.85 -23.77 3.27
N VAL A 295 13.13 -23.00 2.44
CA VAL A 295 13.05 -23.31 1.00
C VAL A 295 12.70 -22.04 0.21
N ALA A 296 13.66 -21.52 -0.54
CA ALA A 296 13.41 -20.81 -1.79
C ALA A 296 14.56 -21.13 -2.76
N GLY A 297 14.61 -22.40 -3.18
CA GLY A 297 15.41 -22.80 -4.34
C GLY A 297 14.62 -22.50 -5.62
N LYS A 298 15.19 -21.62 -6.44
CA LYS A 298 14.81 -21.20 -7.81
C LYS A 298 13.73 -22.05 -8.52
N SER A 299 12.69 -21.38 -9.02
CA SER A 299 11.92 -21.79 -10.20
C SER A 299 12.33 -20.94 -11.39
#